data_AF-A0A942F4X6-F1
#
_entry.id   AF-A0A942F4X6-F1
#
_cell.length_a   1.000
_cell.length_b   1.000
_cell.length_c   1.000
_cell.angle_alpha   90.00
_cell.angle_beta   90.00
_cell.angle_gamma   90.00
#
_symmetry.space_group_name_H-M   'P 1'
#
loop_
_entity.id
_entity.type
_entity.pdbx_description
1 polymer ?
#
loop_
_entity_poly.entity_id
_entity_poly.type
_entity_poly.pdbx_seq_one_letter_code
_entity_poly.pdbx_strand_id
1 'polypeptide(L)'
;LVLPLKNAAEIEERQQLVSFFYERKELLFAVRKWLNEVGDMSRIASKAALNRINPREVVQLAKSLKAAQEIMALLGEASARASLQLTEGWHPSDEVIARIESEINEDAPVLVNKGAVIREGINEELDQLRKIAYSGKDYLLEIQKREIAKTGIPSLKIGFNNVFGYYLEVTNVHRDKVPTDWIRKQTLTGAERYITPELKQYEETILNAEEKIGNVEQAIWERFVLWLSSRVPELQKNALLLSRLDCLAGFAHVAIQNHYCKPEIHDNKLLELFDCRHPVIEKQLPPDESYIPNHIHLNDSDQRIIILTGPNMSGKSAILRQTALTVIMAQTGSYVPCKAAKIGIIDKIYTRVGASDNISLGESTFMVEMTETASILNNLSDRSLLILDEIGRGTSTYDGVSLAWSIAEYLQSHPAAPKTLFATHYHELNELEDKLDGIKNYHISIREQANKIVFLRKLEPGGSEHSFGIHVAQMAGIPNKVLLRASEILHSLESERASISGRETLKNTKPSEVFQLNMFQTEDPRIKKVREVLKNTDINAISPIDALLKLQELKNQLNQNE
;
A
#
# COMPACT_ATOMS: atom_id res chain seq x y z
N LEU A 1 -4.79 -6.08 -7.58
CA LEU A 1 -4.85 -4.59 -7.50
C LEU A 1 -4.29 -3.90 -8.75
N VAL A 2 -3.14 -4.33 -9.30
CA VAL A 2 -2.49 -3.71 -10.48
C VAL A 2 -3.29 -3.82 -11.79
N LEU A 3 -4.18 -4.82 -11.88
CA LEU A 3 -5.05 -5.05 -13.04
C LEU A 3 -6.53 -5.06 -12.59
N PRO A 4 -7.16 -3.88 -12.39
CA PRO A 4 -8.59 -3.79 -12.13
C PRO A 4 -9.40 -4.33 -13.33
N LEU A 5 -10.53 -4.96 -13.04
CA LEU A 5 -11.43 -5.48 -14.06
C LEU A 5 -12.18 -4.33 -14.74
N LYS A 6 -12.55 -4.56 -16.01
CA LYS A 6 -13.36 -3.61 -16.80
C LYS A 6 -14.73 -4.17 -17.16
N ASN A 7 -15.00 -5.43 -16.83
CA ASN A 7 -16.27 -6.09 -17.07
C ASN A 7 -17.10 -6.03 -15.78
N ALA A 8 -18.25 -5.37 -15.84
CA ALA A 8 -19.15 -5.22 -14.69
C ALA A 8 -19.59 -6.58 -14.11
N ALA A 9 -19.91 -7.55 -14.97
CA ALA A 9 -20.36 -8.88 -14.53
C ALA A 9 -19.26 -9.63 -13.75
N GLU A 10 -18.01 -9.55 -14.18
CA GLU A 10 -16.87 -10.17 -13.47
C GLU A 10 -16.60 -9.49 -12.12
N ILE A 11 -16.79 -8.16 -12.04
CA ILE A 11 -16.67 -7.43 -10.78
C ILE A 11 -17.78 -7.85 -9.82
N GLU A 12 -19.03 -7.90 -10.30
CA GLU A 12 -20.18 -8.32 -9.52
C GLU A 12 -20.04 -9.77 -9.02
N GLU A 13 -19.55 -10.69 -9.86
CA GLU A 13 -19.27 -12.06 -9.45
C GLU A 13 -18.28 -12.10 -8.27
N ARG A 14 -17.17 -11.34 -8.36
CA ARG A 14 -16.22 -11.24 -7.23
C ARG A 14 -16.88 -10.64 -5.99
N GLN A 15 -17.67 -9.58 -6.15
CA GLN A 15 -18.37 -8.96 -5.02
C GLN A 15 -19.37 -9.90 -4.36
N GLN A 16 -20.03 -10.81 -5.12
CA GLN A 16 -20.90 -11.83 -4.55
C GLN A 16 -20.12 -12.78 -3.65
N LEU A 17 -18.94 -13.21 -4.06
CA LEU A 17 -18.06 -14.07 -3.25
C LEU A 17 -17.52 -13.35 -2.01
N VAL A 18 -17.18 -12.07 -2.12
CA VAL A 18 -16.82 -11.24 -0.95
C VAL A 18 -18.01 -11.09 -0.01
N SER A 19 -19.22 -10.87 -0.54
CA SER A 19 -20.44 -10.73 0.25
C SER A 19 -20.78 -12.01 1.01
N PHE A 20 -20.58 -13.17 0.40
CA PHE A 20 -20.74 -14.47 1.05
C PHE A 20 -19.92 -14.58 2.34
N PHE A 21 -18.65 -14.17 2.31
CA PHE A 21 -17.81 -14.13 3.51
C PHE A 21 -18.17 -12.99 4.46
N TYR A 22 -18.53 -11.82 3.92
CA TYR A 22 -18.91 -10.64 4.70
C TYR A 22 -20.11 -10.91 5.62
N GLU A 23 -21.11 -11.62 5.10
CA GLU A 23 -22.33 -11.99 5.81
C GLU A 23 -22.10 -13.15 6.80
N ARG A 24 -21.10 -14.00 6.56
CA ARG A 24 -20.79 -15.20 7.37
C ARG A 24 -19.49 -15.04 8.15
N LYS A 25 -19.50 -14.15 9.14
CA LYS A 25 -18.30 -13.75 9.91
C LYS A 25 -17.59 -14.93 10.59
N GLU A 26 -18.34 -15.87 11.14
CA GLU A 26 -17.78 -17.06 11.81
C GLU A 26 -17.05 -17.97 10.81
N LEU A 27 -17.68 -18.24 9.66
CA LEU A 27 -17.07 -18.99 8.57
C LEU A 27 -15.80 -18.29 8.06
N LEU A 28 -15.86 -16.98 7.85
CA LEU A 28 -14.69 -16.18 7.45
C LEU A 28 -13.53 -16.33 8.44
N PHE A 29 -13.81 -16.25 9.74
CA PHE A 29 -12.77 -16.40 10.77
C PHE A 29 -12.17 -17.82 10.76
N ALA A 30 -13.01 -18.85 10.67
CA ALA A 30 -12.57 -20.24 10.58
C ALA A 30 -11.73 -20.52 9.33
N VAL A 31 -12.18 -20.07 8.16
CA VAL A 31 -11.47 -20.24 6.89
C VAL A 31 -10.12 -19.51 6.93
N ARG A 32 -10.07 -18.27 7.42
CA ARG A 32 -8.80 -17.52 7.52
C ARG A 32 -7.81 -18.15 8.50
N LYS A 33 -8.29 -18.76 9.58
CA LYS A 33 -7.43 -19.51 10.50
C LYS A 33 -6.71 -20.64 9.76
N TRP A 34 -7.43 -21.41 8.97
CA TRP A 34 -6.83 -22.49 8.19
C TRP A 34 -5.98 -22.00 7.02
N LEU A 35 -6.36 -20.90 6.35
CA LEU A 35 -5.53 -20.29 5.30
C LEU A 35 -4.13 -19.90 5.81
N ASN A 36 -4.01 -19.44 7.06
CA ASN A 36 -2.70 -19.17 7.67
C ASN A 36 -1.83 -20.43 7.80
N GLU A 37 -2.44 -21.60 8.04
CA GLU A 37 -1.73 -22.88 8.15
C GLU A 37 -1.34 -23.48 6.79
N VAL A 38 -2.03 -23.09 5.70
CA VAL A 38 -1.70 -23.56 4.34
C VAL A 38 -0.28 -23.14 3.92
N GLY A 39 0.12 -21.90 4.21
CA GLY A 39 1.44 -21.39 3.78
C GLY A 39 1.60 -21.31 2.25
N ASP A 40 2.85 -21.27 1.78
CA ASP A 40 3.18 -21.07 0.35
C ASP A 40 3.25 -22.39 -0.44
N MET A 41 2.09 -23.00 -0.67
CA MET A 41 1.97 -24.25 -1.42
C MET A 41 2.44 -24.12 -2.89
N SER A 42 2.27 -22.94 -3.48
CA SER A 42 2.69 -22.66 -4.86
C SER A 42 4.20 -22.83 -5.00
N ARG A 43 4.98 -22.23 -4.09
CA ARG A 43 6.44 -22.35 -4.08
C ARG A 43 6.91 -23.78 -3.81
N ILE A 44 6.24 -24.52 -2.92
CA ILE A 44 6.56 -25.92 -2.64
C ILE A 44 6.33 -26.77 -3.89
N ALA A 45 5.19 -26.60 -4.58
CA ALA A 45 4.88 -27.29 -5.83
C ALA A 45 5.90 -26.96 -6.94
N SER A 46 6.36 -25.71 -7.06
CA SER A 46 7.43 -25.34 -8.01
C SER A 46 8.76 -26.03 -7.72
N LYS A 47 9.11 -26.22 -6.44
CA LYS A 47 10.33 -26.97 -6.07
C LYS A 47 10.20 -28.46 -6.36
N ALA A 48 9.02 -29.03 -6.13
CA ALA A 48 8.72 -30.42 -6.49
C ALA A 48 8.87 -30.60 -8.01
N ALA A 49 8.31 -29.70 -8.83
CA ALA A 49 8.42 -29.74 -10.29
C ALA A 49 9.87 -29.77 -10.79
N LEU A 50 10.79 -29.11 -10.08
CA LEU A 50 12.21 -29.05 -10.40
C LEU A 50 13.02 -30.20 -9.76
N ASN A 51 12.36 -31.15 -9.08
CA ASN A 51 12.97 -32.21 -8.28
C ASN A 51 13.96 -31.68 -7.23
N ARG A 52 13.73 -30.46 -6.71
CA ARG A 52 14.58 -29.77 -5.72
C ARG A 52 13.88 -29.56 -4.37
N ILE A 53 12.71 -30.15 -4.19
CA ILE A 53 12.01 -30.15 -2.91
C ILE A 53 12.82 -30.93 -1.88
N ASN A 54 12.81 -30.49 -0.63
CA ASN A 54 13.46 -31.19 0.47
C ASN A 54 12.45 -31.95 1.36
N PRO A 55 12.89 -32.92 2.19
CA PRO A 55 11.99 -33.73 3.02
C PRO A 55 11.11 -32.92 3.96
N ARG A 56 11.67 -31.88 4.59
CA ARG A 56 10.91 -31.02 5.49
C ARG A 56 9.79 -30.25 4.76
N GLU A 57 10.04 -29.82 3.53
CA GLU A 57 9.03 -29.17 2.69
C GLU A 57 7.94 -30.15 2.24
N VAL A 58 8.26 -31.43 2.03
CA VAL A 58 7.26 -32.47 1.77
C VAL A 58 6.36 -32.69 2.99
N VAL A 59 6.93 -32.75 4.20
CA VAL A 59 6.13 -32.80 5.43
C VAL A 59 5.26 -31.56 5.57
N GLN A 60 5.80 -30.37 5.27
CA GLN A 60 5.02 -29.14 5.26
C GLN A 60 3.88 -29.18 4.23
N LEU A 61 4.11 -29.74 3.04
CA LEU A 61 3.08 -29.91 2.02
C LEU A 61 1.89 -30.74 2.53
N ALA A 62 2.14 -31.83 3.25
CA ALA A 62 1.06 -32.62 3.85
C ALA A 62 0.24 -31.79 4.86
N LYS A 63 0.90 -30.99 5.70
CA LYS A 63 0.22 -30.06 6.63
C LYS A 63 -0.61 -29.02 5.89
N SER A 64 -0.06 -28.43 4.83
CA SER A 64 -0.76 -27.47 3.97
C SER A 64 -2.00 -28.07 3.31
N LEU A 65 -1.90 -29.29 2.79
CA LEU A 65 -3.01 -29.98 2.11
C LEU A 65 -4.11 -30.37 3.09
N LYS A 66 -3.76 -30.80 4.31
CA LYS A 66 -4.75 -31.04 5.39
C LYS A 66 -5.50 -29.77 5.77
N ALA A 67 -4.79 -28.67 5.99
CA ALA A 67 -5.43 -27.38 6.27
C ALA A 67 -6.36 -26.96 5.11
N ALA A 68 -5.96 -27.21 3.86
CA ALA A 68 -6.81 -26.97 2.71
C ALA A 68 -8.06 -27.86 2.67
N GLN A 69 -7.98 -29.13 3.06
CA GLN A 69 -9.14 -30.01 3.19
C GLN A 69 -10.14 -29.49 4.22
N GLU A 70 -9.67 -28.99 5.37
CA GLU A 70 -10.54 -28.36 6.38
C GLU A 70 -11.26 -27.14 5.84
N ILE A 71 -10.60 -26.31 5.02
CA ILE A 71 -11.25 -25.18 4.33
C ILE A 71 -12.37 -25.70 3.41
N MET A 72 -12.10 -26.74 2.61
CA MET A 72 -13.10 -27.30 1.71
C MET A 72 -14.29 -27.91 2.45
N ALA A 73 -14.05 -28.56 3.59
CA ALA A 73 -15.11 -29.09 4.44
C ALA A 73 -16.02 -27.97 4.98
N LEU A 74 -15.43 -26.91 5.53
CA LEU A 74 -16.16 -25.72 6.03
C LEU A 74 -16.99 -25.05 4.93
N LEU A 75 -16.43 -24.93 3.73
CA LEU A 75 -17.15 -24.38 2.58
C LEU A 75 -18.28 -25.33 2.13
N GLY A 76 -18.04 -26.64 2.10
CA GLY A 76 -19.03 -27.66 1.76
C GLY A 76 -20.26 -27.62 2.66
N GLU A 77 -20.06 -27.53 3.98
CA GLU A 77 -21.16 -27.42 4.95
C GLU A 77 -22.02 -26.18 4.73
N ALA A 78 -21.39 -25.08 4.32
CA ALA A 78 -22.06 -23.80 4.08
C ALA A 78 -23.11 -23.85 2.94
N SER A 79 -23.06 -24.88 2.07
CA SER A 79 -24.08 -25.29 1.09
C SER A 79 -24.73 -24.15 0.29
N ALA A 80 -23.92 -23.18 -0.16
CA ALA A 80 -24.37 -22.04 -0.95
C ALA A 80 -23.79 -22.08 -2.37
N ARG A 81 -24.48 -21.46 -3.34
CA ARG A 81 -23.97 -21.32 -4.72
C ARG A 81 -22.57 -20.69 -4.75
N ALA A 82 -22.34 -19.66 -3.94
CA ALA A 82 -21.03 -19.02 -3.82
C ALA A 82 -19.95 -19.98 -3.29
N SER A 83 -20.32 -20.90 -2.38
CA SER A 83 -19.39 -21.92 -1.90
C SER A 83 -18.97 -22.87 -3.03
N LEU A 84 -19.94 -23.34 -3.83
CA LEU A 84 -19.65 -24.21 -4.97
C LEU A 84 -18.69 -23.53 -5.97
N GLN A 85 -18.90 -22.25 -6.26
CA GLN A 85 -18.00 -21.46 -7.12
C GLN A 85 -16.59 -21.31 -6.53
N LEU A 86 -16.47 -21.20 -5.21
CA LEU A 86 -15.18 -21.08 -4.53
C LEU A 86 -14.41 -22.41 -4.49
N THR A 87 -15.11 -23.53 -4.47
CA THR A 87 -14.53 -24.89 -4.45
C THR A 87 -14.39 -25.52 -5.84
N GLU A 88 -14.85 -24.83 -6.89
CA GLU A 88 -14.85 -25.34 -8.26
C GLU A 88 -13.42 -25.60 -8.74
N GLY A 89 -13.17 -26.82 -9.22
CA GLY A 89 -11.83 -27.25 -9.67
C GLY A 89 -10.89 -27.69 -8.55
N TRP A 90 -11.39 -27.86 -7.32
CA TRP A 90 -10.62 -28.50 -6.24
C TRP A 90 -10.29 -29.95 -6.59
N HIS A 91 -9.02 -30.32 -6.42
CA HIS A 91 -8.52 -31.67 -6.58
C HIS A 91 -8.24 -32.30 -5.19
N PRO A 92 -9.02 -33.31 -4.76
CA PRO A 92 -8.75 -34.03 -3.52
C PRO A 92 -7.33 -34.57 -3.47
N SER A 93 -6.65 -34.36 -2.35
CA SER A 93 -5.22 -34.67 -2.19
C SER A 93 -4.96 -35.76 -1.15
N ASP A 94 -5.97 -36.60 -0.86
CA ASP A 94 -5.90 -37.67 0.14
C ASP A 94 -4.78 -38.67 -0.14
N GLU A 95 -4.59 -39.05 -1.41
CA GLU A 95 -3.48 -39.92 -1.82
C GLU A 95 -2.12 -39.28 -1.52
N VAL A 96 -2.00 -37.97 -1.76
CA VAL A 96 -0.75 -37.23 -1.53
C VAL A 96 -0.44 -37.16 -0.04
N ILE A 97 -1.43 -36.77 0.76
CA ILE A 97 -1.31 -36.69 2.21
C ILE A 97 -0.97 -38.06 2.79
N ALA A 98 -1.76 -39.09 2.49
CA ALA A 98 -1.61 -40.42 3.04
C ALA A 98 -0.23 -41.01 2.71
N ARG A 99 0.26 -40.81 1.49
CA ARG A 99 1.57 -41.32 1.08
C ARG A 99 2.73 -40.57 1.74
N ILE A 100 2.64 -39.24 1.89
CA ILE A 100 3.64 -38.47 2.64
C ILE A 100 3.70 -38.99 4.08
N GLU A 101 2.54 -39.15 4.72
CA GLU A 101 2.46 -39.58 6.11
C GLU A 101 2.83 -41.04 6.32
N SER A 102 2.66 -41.92 5.34
CA SER A 102 3.10 -43.31 5.47
C SER A 102 4.59 -43.49 5.17
N GLU A 103 5.15 -42.73 4.22
CA GLU A 103 6.52 -42.95 3.73
C GLU A 103 7.57 -42.02 4.36
N ILE A 104 7.21 -40.79 4.74
CA ILE A 104 8.16 -39.76 5.18
C ILE A 104 8.05 -39.53 6.69
N ASN A 105 9.19 -39.48 7.36
CA ASN A 105 9.28 -39.23 8.79
C ASN A 105 8.81 -37.80 9.13
N GLU A 106 8.06 -37.62 10.22
CA GLU A 106 7.55 -36.30 10.60
C GLU A 106 8.69 -35.32 10.95
N ASP A 107 9.74 -35.84 11.59
CA ASP A 107 10.94 -35.09 11.96
C ASP A 107 12.04 -35.15 10.89
N ALA A 108 11.68 -35.37 9.62
CA ALA A 108 12.65 -35.50 8.53
C ALA A 108 13.56 -34.26 8.41
N PRO A 109 14.89 -34.45 8.27
CA PRO A 109 15.82 -33.34 8.14
C PRO A 109 15.69 -32.60 6.80
N VAL A 110 16.28 -31.41 6.73
CA VAL A 110 16.32 -30.61 5.49
C VAL A 110 17.15 -31.29 4.40
N LEU A 111 18.21 -32.01 4.77
CA LEU A 111 19.07 -32.67 3.80
C LEU A 111 18.88 -34.18 3.90
N VAL A 112 18.68 -34.83 2.76
CA VAL A 112 18.48 -36.29 2.68
C VAL A 112 19.69 -37.06 3.20
N ASN A 113 20.89 -36.55 2.96
CA ASN A 113 22.15 -37.15 3.41
C ASN A 113 22.34 -37.17 4.94
N LYS A 114 21.48 -36.48 5.71
CA LYS A 114 21.47 -36.59 7.18
C LYS A 114 20.70 -37.82 7.68
N GLY A 115 20.07 -38.57 6.76
CA GLY A 115 19.33 -39.79 7.03
C GLY A 115 18.01 -39.57 7.76
N ALA A 116 17.32 -40.66 8.10
CA ALA A 116 16.05 -40.65 8.86
C ALA A 116 14.90 -39.88 8.17
N VAL A 117 14.92 -39.85 6.84
CA VAL A 117 13.88 -39.26 5.99
C VAL A 117 12.74 -40.25 5.80
N ILE A 118 13.06 -41.51 5.50
CA ILE A 118 12.07 -42.54 5.18
C ILE A 118 11.65 -43.29 6.46
N ARG A 119 10.35 -43.51 6.64
CA ARG A 119 9.80 -44.26 7.79
C ARG A 119 10.23 -45.74 7.77
N GLU A 120 10.23 -46.35 8.95
CA GLU A 120 10.42 -47.80 9.10
C GLU A 120 9.25 -48.57 8.44
N GLY A 121 9.53 -49.71 7.83
CA GLY A 121 8.54 -50.56 7.15
C GLY A 121 8.34 -50.24 5.67
N ILE A 122 8.99 -49.20 5.14
CA ILE A 122 8.90 -48.82 3.71
C ILE A 122 9.83 -49.65 2.83
N ASN A 123 10.97 -50.07 3.38
CA ASN A 123 11.96 -50.84 2.66
C ASN A 123 12.70 -51.79 3.61
N GLU A 124 12.53 -53.09 3.39
CA GLU A 124 13.10 -54.12 4.27
C GLU A 124 14.63 -54.07 4.33
N GLU A 125 15.29 -53.78 3.22
CA GLU A 125 16.76 -53.65 3.17
C GLU A 125 17.23 -52.47 4.02
N LEU A 126 16.60 -51.30 3.89
CA LEU A 126 16.88 -50.12 4.68
C LEU A 126 16.68 -50.39 6.18
N ASP A 127 15.61 -51.08 6.55
CA ASP A 127 15.31 -51.42 7.95
C ASP A 127 16.33 -52.41 8.53
N GLN A 128 16.76 -53.42 7.75
CA GLN A 128 17.82 -54.33 8.15
C GLN A 128 19.17 -53.61 8.33
N LEU A 129 19.53 -52.74 7.39
CA LEU A 129 20.76 -51.94 7.48
C LEU A 129 20.73 -51.00 8.69
N ARG A 130 19.60 -50.36 8.97
CA ARG A 130 19.40 -49.53 10.17
C ARG A 130 19.59 -50.35 11.45
N LYS A 131 19.03 -51.57 11.53
CA LYS A 131 19.25 -52.47 12.68
C LYS A 131 20.72 -52.83 12.88
N ILE A 132 21.47 -53.08 11.80
CA ILE A 132 22.92 -53.33 11.87
C ILE A 132 23.67 -52.10 12.40
N ALA A 133 23.35 -50.91 11.90
CA ALA A 133 23.99 -49.66 12.34
C ALA A 133 23.67 -49.33 13.82
N TYR A 134 22.42 -49.52 14.26
CA TYR A 134 22.01 -49.29 15.65
C TYR A 134 22.61 -50.32 16.62
N SER A 135 22.51 -51.61 16.30
CA SER A 135 23.13 -52.66 17.12
C SER A 135 24.65 -52.51 17.21
N GLY A 136 25.30 -52.03 16.14
CA GLY A 136 26.70 -51.66 16.17
C GLY A 136 26.99 -50.54 17.19
N LYS A 137 26.14 -49.52 17.28
CA LYS A 137 26.29 -48.43 18.27
C LYS A 137 26.07 -48.89 19.70
N ASP A 138 25.10 -49.77 19.95
CA ASP A 138 24.91 -50.39 21.26
C ASP A 138 26.13 -51.24 21.65
N TYR A 139 26.68 -51.98 20.69
CA TYR A 139 27.90 -52.77 20.91
C TYR A 139 29.12 -51.88 21.25
N LEU A 140 29.23 -50.69 20.65
CA LEU A 140 30.29 -49.73 21.05
C LEU A 140 30.18 -49.36 22.54
N LEU A 141 28.96 -49.17 23.07
CA LEU A 141 28.77 -48.90 24.49
C LEU A 141 29.19 -50.08 25.37
N GLU A 142 28.98 -51.31 24.90
CA GLU A 142 29.44 -52.53 25.59
C GLU A 142 30.97 -52.64 25.59
N ILE A 143 31.63 -52.39 24.44
CA ILE A 143 33.10 -52.30 24.35
C ILE A 143 33.60 -51.27 25.36
N GLN A 144 33.02 -50.07 25.38
CA GLN A 144 33.44 -49.00 26.29
C GLN A 144 33.38 -49.46 27.75
N LYS A 145 32.27 -50.05 28.18
CA LYS A 145 32.10 -50.55 29.56
C LYS A 145 33.11 -51.65 29.90
N ARG A 146 33.34 -52.59 28.97
CA ARG A 146 34.27 -53.70 29.15
C ARG A 146 35.71 -53.21 29.25
N GLU A 147 36.12 -52.27 28.40
CA GLU A 147 37.46 -51.70 28.43
C GLU A 147 37.69 -50.82 29.67
N ILE A 148 36.67 -50.08 30.15
CA ILE A 148 36.74 -49.36 31.44
C ILE A 148 37.02 -50.34 32.59
N ALA A 149 36.27 -51.44 32.65
CA ALA A 149 36.43 -52.45 33.69
C ALA A 149 37.79 -53.16 33.64
N LYS A 150 38.30 -53.44 32.43
CA LYS A 150 39.59 -54.12 32.21
C LYS A 150 40.80 -53.24 32.54
N THR A 151 40.75 -51.96 32.14
CA THR A 151 41.91 -51.04 32.25
C THR A 151 41.88 -50.18 33.52
N GLY A 152 40.72 -50.05 34.18
CA GLY A 152 40.55 -49.16 35.33
C GLY A 152 40.67 -47.68 34.96
N ILE A 153 40.33 -47.31 33.72
CA ILE A 153 40.33 -45.95 33.18
C ILE A 153 38.89 -45.42 33.18
N PRO A 154 38.44 -44.67 34.22
CA PRO A 154 37.06 -44.22 34.32
C PRO A 154 36.67 -43.14 33.28
N SER A 155 37.66 -42.42 32.74
CA SER A 155 37.45 -41.35 31.75
C SER A 155 37.40 -41.84 30.30
N LEU A 156 37.49 -43.15 30.05
CA LEU A 156 37.54 -43.73 28.70
C LEU A 156 36.24 -43.44 27.94
N LYS A 157 36.38 -42.81 26.76
CA LYS A 157 35.25 -42.49 25.87
C LYS A 157 35.51 -43.05 24.49
N ILE A 158 34.46 -43.60 23.87
CA ILE A 158 34.48 -43.85 22.43
C ILE A 158 33.99 -42.59 21.73
N GLY A 159 34.79 -42.05 20.83
CA GLY A 159 34.46 -40.91 19.98
C GLY A 159 34.52 -41.28 18.51
N PHE A 160 33.97 -40.42 17.66
CA PHE A 160 34.03 -40.54 16.20
C PHE A 160 34.67 -39.28 15.58
N ASN A 161 35.42 -39.46 14.50
CA ASN A 161 35.98 -38.37 13.70
C ASN A 161 35.93 -38.76 12.22
N ASN A 162 35.47 -37.84 11.37
CA ASN A 162 35.35 -38.03 9.92
C ASN A 162 36.66 -38.45 9.22
N VAL A 163 37.85 -38.17 9.80
CA VAL A 163 39.15 -38.48 9.17
C VAL A 163 39.71 -39.85 9.57
N PHE A 164 39.50 -40.29 10.81
CA PHE A 164 40.16 -41.50 11.34
C PHE A 164 39.20 -42.53 11.95
N GLY A 165 37.90 -42.27 11.91
CA GLY A 165 36.86 -43.18 12.35
C GLY A 165 36.57 -43.14 13.85
N TYR A 166 36.13 -44.29 14.37
CA TYR A 166 35.90 -44.49 15.80
C TYR A 166 37.23 -44.66 16.55
N TYR A 167 37.32 -44.10 17.76
CA TYR A 167 38.52 -44.19 18.59
C TYR A 167 38.17 -44.24 20.08
N LEU A 168 39.09 -44.80 20.86
CA LEU A 168 39.12 -44.74 22.31
C LEU A 168 39.96 -43.54 22.75
N GLU A 169 39.35 -42.59 23.43
CA GLU A 169 40.02 -41.41 23.97
C GLU A 169 40.40 -41.64 25.44
N VAL A 170 41.69 -41.48 25.72
CA VAL A 170 42.28 -41.66 27.05
C VAL A 170 42.97 -40.36 27.47
N THR A 171 42.57 -39.80 28.61
CA THR A 171 43.23 -38.62 29.19
C THR A 171 44.68 -38.91 29.57
N ASN A 172 45.58 -37.93 29.43
CA ASN A 172 47.02 -38.10 29.70
C ASN A 172 47.34 -38.70 31.08
N VAL A 173 46.48 -38.46 32.09
CA VAL A 173 46.59 -39.00 33.47
C VAL A 173 46.54 -40.53 33.53
N HIS A 174 45.99 -41.18 32.52
CA HIS A 174 45.79 -42.63 32.47
C HIS A 174 46.56 -43.30 31.32
N ARG A 175 47.50 -42.59 30.71
CA ARG A 175 48.29 -43.07 29.57
C ARG A 175 49.06 -44.36 29.88
N ASP A 176 49.61 -44.46 31.09
CA ASP A 176 50.40 -45.64 31.52
C ASP A 176 49.53 -46.90 31.74
N LYS A 177 48.20 -46.74 31.78
CA LYS A 177 47.24 -47.84 31.92
C LYS A 177 46.76 -48.39 30.57
N VAL A 178 47.20 -47.79 29.45
CA VAL A 178 46.77 -48.20 28.11
C VAL A 178 47.43 -49.54 27.74
N PRO A 179 46.66 -50.56 27.36
CA PRO A 179 47.20 -51.84 26.91
C PRO A 179 48.11 -51.72 25.67
N THR A 180 49.09 -52.61 25.55
CA THR A 180 50.07 -52.59 24.45
C THR A 180 49.50 -53.03 23.10
N ASP A 181 48.36 -53.72 23.10
CA ASP A 181 47.62 -54.15 21.90
C ASP A 181 46.78 -53.02 21.25
N TRP A 182 46.72 -51.84 21.89
CA TRP A 182 46.01 -50.68 21.34
C TRP A 182 46.91 -49.89 20.38
N ILE A 183 46.40 -49.62 19.18
CA ILE A 183 47.15 -48.88 18.15
C ILE A 183 46.84 -47.40 18.30
N ARG A 184 47.87 -46.58 18.56
CA ARG A 184 47.70 -45.12 18.69
C ARG A 184 47.39 -44.48 17.33
N LYS A 185 46.35 -43.64 17.29
CA LYS A 185 45.88 -42.93 16.08
C LYS A 185 46.22 -41.45 16.09
N GLN A 186 46.06 -40.76 17.22
CA GLN A 186 46.27 -39.31 17.32
C GLN A 186 46.66 -38.93 18.75
N THR A 187 47.57 -37.95 18.89
CA THR A 187 47.91 -37.34 20.18
C THR A 187 47.36 -35.92 20.23
N LEU A 188 46.62 -35.59 21.28
CA LEU A 188 46.09 -34.26 21.58
C LEU A 188 46.82 -33.65 22.79
N THR A 189 46.63 -32.36 23.02
CA THR A 189 47.26 -31.64 24.15
C THR A 189 46.87 -32.20 25.53
N GLY A 190 45.69 -32.81 25.68
CA GLY A 190 45.20 -33.37 26.94
C GLY A 190 44.83 -34.86 26.94
N ALA A 191 44.90 -35.54 25.78
CA ALA A 191 44.47 -36.91 25.62
C ALA A 191 45.20 -37.62 24.46
N GLU A 192 45.18 -38.94 24.46
CA GLU A 192 45.60 -39.76 23.33
C GLU A 192 44.44 -40.63 22.83
N ARG A 193 44.38 -40.80 21.50
CA ARG A 193 43.34 -41.57 20.81
C ARG A 193 43.92 -42.87 20.27
N TYR A 194 43.22 -43.96 20.51
CA TYR A 194 43.63 -45.32 20.18
C TYR A 194 42.54 -46.07 19.40
N ILE A 195 42.92 -47.12 18.70
CA ILE A 195 42.01 -48.08 18.08
C ILE A 195 42.40 -49.51 18.46
N THR A 196 41.41 -50.37 18.69
CA THR A 196 41.63 -51.81 18.87
C THR A 196 41.25 -52.57 17.60
N PRO A 197 41.78 -53.79 17.39
CA PRO A 197 41.38 -54.63 16.26
C PRO A 197 39.86 -54.86 16.18
N GLU A 198 39.23 -55.07 17.34
CA GLU A 198 37.77 -55.24 17.44
C GLU A 198 37.03 -53.95 17.07
N LEU A 199 37.44 -52.79 17.61
CA LEU A 199 36.82 -51.50 17.28
C LEU A 199 36.93 -51.18 15.79
N LYS A 200 38.04 -51.56 15.15
CA LYS A 200 38.24 -51.40 13.71
C LYS A 200 37.28 -52.26 12.87
N GLN A 201 37.06 -53.52 13.25
CA GLN A 201 36.12 -54.41 12.55
C GLN A 201 34.67 -53.88 12.64
N TYR A 202 34.28 -53.38 13.81
CA TYR A 202 32.96 -52.78 14.00
C TYR A 202 32.83 -51.43 13.30
N GLU A 203 33.89 -50.60 13.28
CA GLU A 203 33.93 -49.37 12.50
C GLU A 203 33.64 -49.66 11.02
N GLU A 204 34.36 -50.61 10.40
CA GLU A 204 34.14 -50.98 9.00
C GLU A 204 32.70 -51.47 8.76
N THR A 205 32.14 -52.25 9.68
CA THR A 205 30.76 -52.75 9.58
C THR A 205 29.74 -51.61 9.67
N ILE A 206 29.90 -50.69 10.63
CA ILE A 206 28.99 -49.57 10.85
C ILE A 206 29.09 -48.58 9.69
N LEU A 207 30.28 -48.19 9.26
CA LEU A 207 30.48 -47.23 8.16
C LEU A 207 29.93 -47.77 6.83
N ASN A 208 30.19 -49.04 6.52
CA ASN A 208 29.62 -49.67 5.33
C ASN A 208 28.08 -49.73 5.37
N ALA A 209 27.50 -49.96 6.56
CA ALA A 209 26.05 -49.91 6.73
C ALA A 209 25.51 -48.49 6.56
N GLU A 210 26.13 -47.48 7.19
CA GLU A 210 25.73 -46.06 7.09
C GLU A 210 25.82 -45.53 5.65
N GLU A 211 26.85 -45.89 4.89
CA GLU A 211 26.97 -45.54 3.47
C GLU A 211 25.85 -46.18 2.62
N LYS A 212 25.60 -47.48 2.82
CA LYS A 212 24.51 -48.19 2.13
C LYS A 212 23.14 -47.63 2.49
N ILE A 213 22.91 -47.28 3.76
CA ILE A 213 21.69 -46.60 4.23
C ILE A 213 21.50 -45.31 3.42
N GLY A 214 22.54 -44.46 3.33
CA GLY A 214 22.47 -43.20 2.59
C GLY A 214 22.10 -43.40 1.11
N ASN A 215 22.72 -44.37 0.45
CA ASN A 215 22.45 -44.68 -0.96
C ASN A 215 21.03 -45.21 -1.19
N VAL A 216 20.59 -46.16 -0.38
CA VAL A 216 19.24 -46.75 -0.47
C VAL A 216 18.17 -45.70 -0.15
N GLU A 217 18.37 -44.93 0.92
CA GLU A 217 17.45 -43.86 1.32
C GLU A 217 17.34 -42.77 0.25
N GLN A 218 18.46 -42.37 -0.35
CA GLN A 218 18.48 -41.42 -1.48
C GLN A 218 17.72 -41.95 -2.69
N ALA A 219 17.88 -43.23 -3.05
CA ALA A 219 17.17 -43.83 -4.18
C ALA A 219 15.65 -43.90 -3.94
N ILE A 220 15.23 -44.25 -2.71
CA ILE A 220 13.81 -44.23 -2.31
C ILE A 220 13.25 -42.81 -2.40
N TRP A 221 14.00 -41.83 -1.89
CA TRP A 221 13.64 -40.43 -1.93
C TRP A 221 13.47 -39.90 -3.36
N GLU A 222 14.40 -40.20 -4.27
CA GLU A 222 14.32 -39.77 -5.67
C GLU A 222 13.08 -40.34 -6.37
N ARG A 223 12.76 -41.61 -6.12
CA ARG A 223 11.53 -42.23 -6.62
C ARG A 223 10.27 -41.57 -6.06
N PHE A 224 10.28 -41.22 -4.76
CA PHE A 224 9.19 -40.50 -4.13
C PHE A 224 8.99 -39.11 -4.77
N VAL A 225 10.07 -38.35 -4.95
CA VAL A 225 10.02 -37.02 -5.58
C VAL A 225 9.51 -37.10 -7.01
N LEU A 226 9.96 -38.10 -7.79
CA LEU A 226 9.49 -38.29 -9.16
C LEU A 226 7.98 -38.56 -9.22
N TRP A 227 7.46 -39.36 -8.28
CA TRP A 227 6.02 -39.56 -8.15
C TRP A 227 5.30 -38.27 -7.75
N LEU A 228 5.81 -37.52 -6.76
CA LEU A 228 5.21 -36.26 -6.34
C LEU A 228 5.17 -35.24 -7.49
N SER A 229 6.20 -35.21 -8.33
CA SER A 229 6.28 -34.37 -9.53
C SER A 229 5.15 -34.63 -10.52
N SER A 230 4.63 -35.86 -10.60
CA SER A 230 3.46 -36.17 -11.43
C SER A 230 2.16 -35.53 -10.92
N ARG A 231 2.09 -35.17 -9.63
CA ARG A 231 0.93 -34.54 -8.98
C ARG A 231 1.00 -33.01 -8.97
N VAL A 232 2.14 -32.43 -9.35
CA VAL A 232 2.35 -30.97 -9.38
C VAL A 232 1.24 -30.20 -10.12
N PRO A 233 0.72 -30.63 -11.29
CA PRO A 233 -0.34 -29.88 -11.98
C PRO A 233 -1.61 -29.72 -11.12
N GLU A 234 -1.99 -30.74 -10.35
CA GLU A 234 -3.15 -30.70 -9.45
C GLU A 234 -2.86 -29.79 -8.25
N LEU A 235 -1.65 -29.90 -7.66
CA LEU A 235 -1.21 -29.04 -6.56
C LEU A 235 -1.19 -27.56 -6.96
N GLN A 236 -0.76 -27.23 -8.18
CA GLN A 236 -0.74 -25.86 -8.68
C GLN A 236 -2.16 -25.29 -8.87
N LYS A 237 -3.10 -26.10 -9.37
CA LYS A 237 -4.52 -25.70 -9.46
C LYS A 237 -5.10 -25.42 -8.08
N ASN A 238 -4.86 -26.32 -7.12
CA ASN A 238 -5.28 -26.14 -5.73
C ASN A 238 -4.66 -24.88 -5.11
N ALA A 239 -3.37 -24.60 -5.37
CA ALA A 239 -2.69 -23.42 -4.85
C ALA A 239 -3.30 -22.13 -5.42
N LEU A 240 -3.63 -22.10 -6.71
CA LEU A 240 -4.30 -20.96 -7.33
C LEU A 240 -5.71 -20.75 -6.73
N LEU A 241 -6.48 -21.81 -6.56
CA LEU A 241 -7.80 -21.77 -5.95
C LEU A 241 -7.73 -21.22 -4.52
N LEU A 242 -6.82 -21.74 -3.69
CA LEU A 242 -6.59 -21.25 -2.32
C LEU A 242 -6.12 -19.79 -2.30
N SER A 243 -5.30 -19.36 -3.27
CA SER A 243 -4.88 -17.96 -3.37
C SER A 243 -6.04 -17.01 -3.71
N ARG A 244 -7.00 -17.46 -4.54
CA ARG A 244 -8.23 -16.72 -4.83
C ARG A 244 -9.10 -16.63 -3.57
N LEU A 245 -9.26 -17.74 -2.85
CA LEU A 245 -9.97 -17.79 -1.56
C LEU A 245 -9.36 -16.82 -0.55
N ASP A 246 -8.05 -16.83 -0.37
CA ASP A 246 -7.34 -15.95 0.56
C ASP A 246 -7.55 -14.47 0.23
N CYS A 247 -7.43 -14.11 -1.05
CA CYS A 247 -7.68 -12.74 -1.51
C CYS A 247 -9.12 -12.28 -1.21
N LEU A 248 -10.12 -13.10 -1.54
CA LEU A 248 -11.54 -12.76 -1.35
C LEU A 248 -11.92 -12.72 0.15
N ALA A 249 -11.43 -13.67 0.94
CA ALA A 249 -11.57 -13.66 2.39
C ALA A 249 -10.89 -12.44 3.01
N GLY A 250 -9.72 -12.04 2.49
CA GLY A 250 -9.01 -10.82 2.85
C GLY A 250 -9.85 -9.56 2.59
N PHE A 251 -10.47 -9.44 1.42
CA PHE A 251 -11.37 -8.33 1.10
C PHE A 251 -12.56 -8.27 2.07
N ALA A 252 -13.22 -9.39 2.33
CA ALA A 252 -14.34 -9.44 3.27
C ALA A 252 -13.91 -9.05 4.70
N HIS A 253 -12.75 -9.54 5.15
CA HIS A 253 -12.21 -9.23 6.46
C HIS A 253 -11.93 -7.73 6.64
N VAL A 254 -11.22 -7.13 5.68
CA VAL A 254 -10.92 -5.69 5.69
C VAL A 254 -12.21 -4.87 5.64
N ALA A 255 -13.19 -5.30 4.83
CA ALA A 255 -14.46 -4.62 4.73
C ALA A 255 -15.25 -4.61 6.04
N ILE A 256 -15.26 -5.74 6.78
CA ILE A 256 -15.88 -5.83 8.11
C ILE A 256 -15.15 -4.94 9.11
N GLN A 257 -13.81 -5.03 9.17
CA GLN A 257 -13.00 -4.28 10.13
C GLN A 257 -13.10 -2.76 9.95
N ASN A 258 -13.24 -2.31 8.70
CA ASN A 258 -13.18 -0.87 8.37
C ASN A 258 -14.53 -0.27 8.00
N HIS A 259 -15.61 -1.04 8.16
CA HIS A 259 -16.97 -0.64 7.80
C HIS A 259 -17.04 -0.10 6.35
N TYR A 260 -16.52 -0.90 5.42
CA TYR A 260 -16.63 -0.60 3.99
C TYR A 260 -17.99 -1.05 3.46
N CYS A 261 -18.50 -0.35 2.45
CA CYS A 261 -19.75 -0.70 1.79
C CYS A 261 -19.48 -1.46 0.48
N LYS A 262 -20.42 -2.31 0.08
CA LYS A 262 -20.45 -2.89 -1.27
C LYS A 262 -20.77 -1.76 -2.27
N PRO A 263 -19.90 -1.46 -3.25
CA PRO A 263 -20.23 -0.49 -4.28
C PRO A 263 -21.19 -1.09 -5.31
N GLU A 264 -22.13 -0.29 -5.81
CA GLU A 264 -22.93 -0.65 -6.97
C GLU A 264 -22.14 -0.34 -8.24
N ILE A 265 -21.96 -1.35 -9.10
CA ILE A 265 -21.27 -1.19 -10.37
C ILE A 265 -22.32 -1.00 -11.45
N HIS A 266 -22.13 0.02 -12.28
CA HIS A 266 -23.05 0.35 -13.37
C HIS A 266 -22.29 0.43 -14.69
N ASP A 267 -23.00 0.23 -15.80
CA ASP A 267 -22.42 0.47 -17.12
C ASP A 267 -22.48 1.95 -17.54
N ASN A 268 -23.27 2.77 -16.83
CA ASN A 268 -23.31 4.21 -17.06
C ASN A 268 -21.99 4.91 -16.64
N LYS A 269 -21.94 6.24 -16.82
CA LYS A 269 -20.74 7.06 -16.52
C LYS A 269 -20.79 7.74 -15.15
N LEU A 270 -21.70 7.33 -14.26
CA LEU A 270 -21.86 7.92 -12.93
C LEU A 270 -20.70 7.54 -12.01
N LEU A 271 -20.19 8.48 -11.23
CA LEU A 271 -19.28 8.25 -10.11
C LEU A 271 -19.80 9.03 -8.91
N GLU A 272 -20.47 8.32 -8.02
CA GLU A 272 -21.13 8.88 -6.85
C GLU A 272 -20.59 8.18 -5.60
N LEU A 273 -19.80 8.88 -4.79
CA LEU A 273 -19.17 8.37 -3.58
C LEU A 273 -19.68 9.16 -2.37
N PHE A 274 -20.44 8.51 -1.49
CA PHE A 274 -20.97 9.13 -0.28
C PHE A 274 -20.08 8.85 0.93
N ASP A 275 -19.72 9.90 1.67
CA ASP A 275 -18.84 9.82 2.83
C ASP A 275 -17.56 8.99 2.56
N CYS A 276 -16.91 9.30 1.43
CA CYS A 276 -15.69 8.64 0.99
C CYS A 276 -14.51 9.04 1.88
N ARG A 277 -13.74 8.02 2.28
CA ARG A 277 -12.57 8.11 3.13
C ARG A 277 -11.34 7.62 2.38
N HIS A 278 -10.16 8.09 2.77
CA HIS A 278 -8.92 7.57 2.21
C HIS A 278 -8.50 6.29 2.95
N PRO A 279 -8.45 5.11 2.29
CA PRO A 279 -8.32 3.81 2.96
C PRO A 279 -6.99 3.60 3.69
N VAL A 280 -5.94 4.34 3.31
CA VAL A 280 -4.63 4.31 3.99
C VAL A 280 -4.53 5.38 5.09
N ILE A 281 -4.78 6.66 4.77
CA ILE A 281 -4.67 7.77 5.72
C ILE A 281 -5.59 7.55 6.93
N GLU A 282 -6.81 7.03 6.74
CA GLU A 282 -7.72 6.78 7.87
C GLU A 282 -7.16 5.81 8.93
N LYS A 283 -6.17 4.98 8.57
CA LYS A 283 -5.49 4.04 9.47
C LYS A 283 -4.20 4.57 10.06
N GLN A 284 -3.70 5.70 9.56
CA GLN A 284 -2.47 6.34 10.01
C GLN A 284 -2.72 7.50 10.98
N LEU A 285 -3.98 7.92 11.14
CA LEU A 285 -4.34 8.97 12.08
C LEU A 285 -4.14 8.51 13.54
N PRO A 286 -3.79 9.43 14.45
CA PRO A 286 -3.78 9.17 15.88
C PRO A 286 -5.11 8.60 16.39
N PRO A 287 -5.14 7.80 17.48
CA PRO A 287 -6.36 7.19 18.00
C PRO A 287 -7.47 8.18 18.39
N ASP A 288 -7.11 9.42 18.67
CA ASP A 288 -7.98 10.54 19.03
C ASP A 288 -8.48 11.35 17.82
N GLU A 289 -7.99 11.06 16.60
CA GLU A 289 -8.41 11.73 15.36
C GLU A 289 -9.20 10.79 14.44
N SER A 290 -10.38 11.24 14.00
CA SER A 290 -11.15 10.57 12.96
C SER A 290 -10.92 11.18 11.58
N TYR A 291 -10.84 10.35 10.54
CA TYR A 291 -10.81 10.84 9.16
C TYR A 291 -12.13 11.52 8.80
N ILE A 292 -12.05 12.69 8.14
CA ILE A 292 -13.23 13.47 7.76
C ILE A 292 -13.71 13.03 6.37
N PRO A 293 -14.90 12.42 6.25
CA PRO A 293 -15.38 11.85 5.00
C PRO A 293 -15.95 12.92 4.05
N ASN A 294 -15.81 12.69 2.74
CA ASN A 294 -16.19 13.64 1.69
C ASN A 294 -17.07 13.01 0.61
N HIS A 295 -18.00 13.79 0.07
CA HIS A 295 -18.87 13.36 -1.03
C HIS A 295 -18.22 13.72 -2.36
N ILE A 296 -18.26 12.81 -3.33
CA ILE A 296 -17.82 13.08 -4.70
C ILE A 296 -18.94 12.67 -5.64
N HIS A 297 -19.31 13.56 -6.54
CA HIS A 297 -20.31 13.33 -7.57
C HIS A 297 -19.71 13.73 -8.91
N LEU A 298 -19.69 12.83 -9.88
CA LEU A 298 -19.28 13.12 -11.25
C LEU A 298 -20.17 12.31 -12.19
N ASN A 299 -20.70 12.91 -13.24
CA ASN A 299 -21.45 12.22 -14.28
C ASN A 299 -21.14 12.82 -15.64
N ASP A 300 -21.92 12.47 -16.66
CA ASP A 300 -21.77 12.92 -18.04
C ASP A 300 -22.69 14.10 -18.41
N SER A 301 -23.51 14.61 -17.48
CA SER A 301 -24.50 15.65 -17.75
C SER A 301 -24.19 16.96 -17.03
N ASP A 302 -24.41 17.06 -15.72
CA ASP A 302 -24.37 18.31 -14.96
C ASP A 302 -23.03 18.60 -14.27
N GLN A 303 -22.23 17.59 -13.96
CA GLN A 303 -20.95 17.75 -13.26
C GLN A 303 -19.91 16.73 -13.76
N ARG A 304 -19.16 17.11 -14.80
CA ARG A 304 -18.07 16.31 -15.39
C ARG A 304 -16.70 16.66 -14.81
N ILE A 305 -16.51 17.93 -14.45
CA ILE A 305 -15.23 18.47 -13.97
C ILE A 305 -15.47 19.16 -12.64
N ILE A 306 -14.70 18.78 -11.63
CA ILE A 306 -14.60 19.51 -10.37
C ILE A 306 -13.30 20.33 -10.40
N ILE A 307 -13.42 21.65 -10.30
CA ILE A 307 -12.30 22.53 -10.00
C ILE A 307 -12.19 22.62 -8.47
N LEU A 308 -11.11 22.08 -7.92
CA LEU A 308 -10.87 22.03 -6.49
C LEU A 308 -9.84 23.09 -6.08
N THR A 309 -10.32 24.14 -5.42
CA THR A 309 -9.47 25.20 -4.87
C THR A 309 -9.26 25.05 -3.37
N GLY A 310 -8.26 25.74 -2.85
CA GLY A 310 -7.96 25.76 -1.42
C GLY A 310 -6.46 25.83 -1.16
N PRO A 311 -6.05 26.18 0.07
CA PRO A 311 -4.65 26.34 0.41
C PRO A 311 -3.89 25.01 0.36
N ASN A 312 -2.56 25.09 0.34
CA ASN A 312 -1.71 23.91 0.45
C ASN A 312 -1.93 23.25 1.83
N MET A 313 -1.77 21.92 1.90
CA MET A 313 -2.01 21.10 3.11
C MET A 313 -3.48 21.01 3.60
N SER A 314 -4.44 21.60 2.88
CA SER A 314 -5.87 21.50 3.22
C SER A 314 -6.47 20.11 3.03
N GLY A 315 -5.83 19.25 2.23
CA GLY A 315 -6.31 17.88 1.95
C GLY A 315 -6.73 17.64 0.50
N LYS A 316 -6.48 18.58 -0.44
CA LYS A 316 -6.84 18.44 -1.87
C LYS A 316 -6.32 17.12 -2.45
N SER A 317 -5.02 16.86 -2.34
CA SER A 317 -4.40 15.63 -2.85
C SER A 317 -4.93 14.36 -2.17
N ALA A 318 -5.40 14.43 -0.92
CA ALA A 318 -6.04 13.29 -0.25
C ALA A 318 -7.40 12.96 -0.87
N ILE A 319 -8.21 13.98 -1.19
CA ILE A 319 -9.51 13.84 -1.87
C ILE A 319 -9.33 13.30 -3.30
N LEU A 320 -8.32 13.79 -4.01
CA LEU A 320 -7.96 13.29 -5.34
C LEU A 320 -7.61 11.79 -5.29
N ARG A 321 -6.64 11.43 -4.43
CA ARG A 321 -6.15 10.05 -4.33
C ARG A 321 -7.20 9.08 -3.79
N GLN A 322 -8.01 9.47 -2.81
CA GLN A 322 -9.06 8.59 -2.28
C GLN A 322 -10.09 8.22 -3.36
N THR A 323 -10.38 9.14 -4.29
CA THR A 323 -11.32 8.89 -5.39
C THR A 323 -10.78 7.82 -6.33
N ALA A 324 -9.54 7.94 -6.79
CA ALA A 324 -8.90 6.91 -7.61
C ALA A 324 -8.78 5.56 -6.88
N LEU A 325 -8.35 5.56 -5.62
CA LEU A 325 -8.22 4.33 -4.83
C LEU A 325 -9.57 3.63 -4.68
N THR A 326 -10.65 4.38 -4.46
CA THR A 326 -12.01 3.84 -4.36
C THR A 326 -12.44 3.15 -5.65
N VAL A 327 -12.17 3.76 -6.81
CA VAL A 327 -12.45 3.16 -8.12
C VAL A 327 -11.64 1.88 -8.32
N ILE A 328 -10.34 1.89 -8.01
CA ILE A 328 -9.46 0.71 -8.11
C ILE A 328 -9.95 -0.42 -7.21
N MET A 329 -10.35 -0.11 -5.97
CA MET A 329 -10.89 -1.09 -5.03
C MET A 329 -12.21 -1.69 -5.54
N ALA A 330 -13.12 -0.86 -6.04
CA ALA A 330 -14.39 -1.31 -6.60
C ALA A 330 -14.18 -2.25 -7.80
N GLN A 331 -13.37 -1.82 -8.78
CA GLN A 331 -13.08 -2.61 -9.99
C GLN A 331 -12.18 -3.83 -9.76
N THR A 332 -11.57 -3.98 -8.58
CA THR A 332 -10.90 -5.24 -8.21
C THR A 332 -11.88 -6.26 -7.61
N GLY A 333 -13.11 -5.84 -7.27
CA GLY A 333 -14.16 -6.65 -6.66
C GLY A 333 -14.25 -6.51 -5.13
N SER A 334 -13.52 -5.56 -4.54
CA SER A 334 -13.56 -5.28 -3.10
C SER A 334 -14.70 -4.33 -2.73
N TYR A 335 -15.06 -4.33 -1.44
CA TYR A 335 -15.85 -3.26 -0.85
C TYR A 335 -14.98 -2.00 -0.70
N VAL A 336 -15.61 -0.84 -0.56
CA VAL A 336 -14.96 0.48 -0.64
C VAL A 336 -15.15 1.34 0.62
N PRO A 337 -14.23 2.28 0.91
CA PRO A 337 -14.25 3.12 2.11
C PRO A 337 -15.30 4.26 2.06
N CYS A 338 -16.53 3.93 1.69
CA CYS A 338 -17.65 4.84 1.60
C CYS A 338 -18.79 4.39 2.51
N LYS A 339 -19.78 5.25 2.73
CA LYS A 339 -21.09 4.87 3.29
C LYS A 339 -21.98 4.22 2.23
N ALA A 340 -21.93 4.77 1.01
CA ALA A 340 -22.56 4.23 -0.19
C ALA A 340 -21.72 4.65 -1.40
N ALA A 341 -21.69 3.84 -2.45
CA ALA A 341 -20.96 4.16 -3.68
C ALA A 341 -21.65 3.58 -4.90
N LYS A 342 -21.78 4.39 -5.97
CA LYS A 342 -22.19 3.97 -7.31
C LYS A 342 -21.10 4.34 -8.28
N ILE A 343 -20.57 3.35 -8.99
CA ILE A 343 -19.36 3.51 -9.80
C ILE A 343 -19.61 2.89 -11.18
N GLY A 344 -19.65 3.76 -12.17
CA GLY A 344 -19.55 3.43 -13.58
C GLY A 344 -18.16 2.90 -13.92
N ILE A 345 -18.07 1.95 -14.86
CA ILE A 345 -16.77 1.41 -15.28
C ILE A 345 -15.84 2.51 -15.78
N ILE A 346 -14.63 2.55 -15.21
CA ILE A 346 -13.52 3.41 -15.63
C ILE A 346 -12.44 2.54 -16.27
N ASP A 347 -12.05 2.85 -17.50
CA ASP A 347 -11.08 2.05 -18.26
C ASP A 347 -9.63 2.53 -18.05
N LYS A 348 -9.44 3.82 -17.75
CA LYS A 348 -8.16 4.47 -17.53
C LYS A 348 -8.26 5.50 -16.41
N ILE A 349 -7.30 5.46 -15.50
CA ILE A 349 -7.10 6.52 -14.49
C ILE A 349 -5.81 7.23 -14.86
N TYR A 350 -5.91 8.52 -15.14
CA TYR A 350 -4.77 9.38 -15.41
C TYR A 350 -4.49 10.23 -14.18
N THR A 351 -3.23 10.28 -13.78
CA THR A 351 -2.79 11.08 -12.64
C THR A 351 -1.65 11.97 -13.06
N ARG A 352 -1.82 13.27 -12.88
CA ARG A 352 -0.72 14.22 -12.83
C ARG A 352 -0.66 14.75 -11.40
N VAL A 353 0.17 14.11 -10.57
CA VAL A 353 0.43 14.50 -9.18
C VAL A 353 1.91 14.82 -9.12
N GLY A 354 2.27 16.01 -8.65
CA GLY A 354 3.59 16.66 -8.79
C GLY A 354 4.80 15.72 -8.93
N ALA A 355 5.71 16.08 -9.86
CA ALA A 355 6.92 15.30 -10.11
C ALA A 355 7.89 15.43 -8.92
N SER A 356 8.44 14.31 -8.44
CA SER A 356 9.71 14.30 -7.74
C SER A 356 10.82 14.50 -8.79
N ASP A 357 11.78 15.38 -8.49
CA ASP A 357 12.85 15.76 -9.40
C ASP A 357 13.51 14.55 -10.09
N ASN A 358 13.66 14.62 -11.42
CA ASN A 358 14.42 13.65 -12.19
C ASN A 358 15.67 14.31 -12.77
N ILE A 359 16.55 14.76 -11.87
CA ILE A 359 17.81 15.47 -12.18
C ILE A 359 18.70 14.65 -13.13
N SER A 360 18.57 13.33 -13.09
CA SER A 360 19.37 12.37 -13.86
C SER A 360 19.16 12.42 -15.38
N LEU A 361 18.02 12.90 -15.89
CA LEU A 361 17.70 12.93 -17.33
C LEU A 361 17.91 14.31 -17.99
N GLY A 362 18.25 15.35 -17.23
CA GLY A 362 18.49 16.70 -17.77
C GLY A 362 17.24 17.41 -18.32
N GLU A 363 16.04 16.87 -18.10
CA GLU A 363 14.78 17.49 -18.50
C GLU A 363 14.28 18.48 -17.45
N SER A 364 13.80 19.65 -17.89
CA SER A 364 13.14 20.62 -17.01
C SER A 364 11.89 20.00 -16.39
N THR A 365 11.64 20.24 -15.09
CA THR A 365 10.44 19.78 -14.38
C THR A 365 9.15 20.19 -15.09
N PHE A 366 9.14 21.37 -15.71
CA PHE A 366 8.03 21.85 -16.52
C PHE A 366 7.88 21.09 -17.85
N MET A 367 8.97 20.69 -18.50
CA MET A 367 8.91 19.91 -19.75
C MET A 367 8.36 18.51 -19.49
N VAL A 368 8.78 17.86 -18.40
CA VAL A 368 8.24 16.56 -17.97
C VAL A 368 6.75 16.70 -17.69
N GLU A 369 6.33 17.74 -16.96
CA GLU A 369 4.94 18.04 -16.69
C GLU A 369 4.10 18.22 -17.97
N MET A 370 4.61 18.97 -18.94
CA MET A 370 3.92 19.17 -20.23
C MET A 370 3.87 17.89 -21.07
N THR A 371 4.92 17.08 -21.07
CA THR A 371 4.95 15.80 -21.78
C THR A 371 3.95 14.80 -21.18
N GLU A 372 3.89 14.72 -19.84
CA GLU A 372 2.89 13.91 -19.13
C GLU A 372 1.47 14.39 -19.46
N THR A 373 1.22 15.70 -19.39
CA THR A 373 -0.07 16.29 -19.71
C THR A 373 -0.47 16.00 -21.16
N ALA A 374 0.44 16.17 -22.11
CA ALA A 374 0.20 15.84 -23.52
C ALA A 374 -0.11 14.35 -23.71
N SER A 375 0.61 13.46 -23.02
CA SER A 375 0.34 12.02 -23.06
C SER A 375 -1.06 11.68 -22.54
N ILE A 376 -1.51 12.33 -21.46
CA ILE A 376 -2.88 12.19 -20.93
C ILE A 376 -3.90 12.64 -21.97
N LEU A 377 -3.77 13.88 -22.47
CA LEU A 377 -4.74 14.48 -23.40
C LEU A 377 -4.86 13.70 -24.72
N ASN A 378 -3.76 13.14 -25.23
CA ASN A 378 -3.76 12.38 -26.47
C ASN A 378 -4.32 10.95 -26.36
N ASN A 379 -4.56 10.44 -25.13
CA ASN A 379 -4.97 9.05 -24.91
C ASN A 379 -6.34 8.92 -24.20
N LEU A 380 -7.09 10.02 -24.09
CA LEU A 380 -8.39 10.05 -23.43
C LEU A 380 -9.38 9.08 -24.07
N SER A 381 -10.19 8.46 -23.21
CA SER A 381 -11.37 7.67 -23.57
C SER A 381 -12.59 8.26 -22.86
N ASP A 382 -13.77 7.81 -23.29
CA ASP A 382 -15.03 8.28 -22.73
C ASP A 382 -15.38 7.69 -21.34
N ARG A 383 -14.50 6.83 -20.84
CA ARG A 383 -14.52 6.24 -19.49
C ARG A 383 -13.26 6.56 -18.69
N SER A 384 -12.51 7.58 -19.11
CA SER A 384 -11.33 8.04 -18.38
C SER A 384 -11.71 8.83 -17.11
N LEU A 385 -10.95 8.60 -16.03
CA LEU A 385 -10.93 9.43 -14.82
C LEU A 385 -9.60 10.16 -14.73
N LEU A 386 -9.63 11.49 -14.74
CA LEU A 386 -8.46 12.35 -14.66
C LEU A 386 -8.33 12.95 -13.27
N ILE A 387 -7.11 12.90 -12.75
CA ILE A 387 -6.70 13.54 -11.51
C ILE A 387 -5.55 14.47 -11.85
N LEU A 388 -5.81 15.77 -11.85
CA LEU A 388 -4.84 16.80 -12.15
C LEU A 388 -4.59 17.60 -10.87
N ASP A 389 -3.37 17.55 -10.36
CA ASP A 389 -2.96 18.25 -9.15
C ASP A 389 -1.94 19.33 -9.52
N GLU A 390 -2.38 20.58 -9.49
CA GLU A 390 -1.53 21.77 -9.55
C GLU A 390 -0.72 21.93 -10.85
N ILE A 391 -1.38 21.72 -12.00
CA ILE A 391 -0.79 21.93 -13.34
C ILE A 391 -0.42 23.40 -13.57
N GLY A 392 0.69 23.62 -14.26
CA GLY A 392 1.17 24.93 -14.71
C GLY A 392 1.98 25.66 -13.65
N ARG A 393 2.51 24.96 -12.63
CA ARG A 393 3.30 25.58 -11.54
C ARG A 393 4.76 25.86 -11.89
N GLY A 394 5.33 25.12 -12.84
CA GLY A 394 6.74 25.24 -13.21
C GLY A 394 7.09 26.41 -14.12
N THR A 395 6.16 27.35 -14.37
CA THR A 395 6.32 28.45 -15.33
C THR A 395 5.81 29.79 -14.76
N SER A 396 5.83 30.85 -15.57
CA SER A 396 5.28 32.16 -15.18
C SER A 396 3.81 32.03 -14.77
N THR A 397 3.36 32.82 -13.79
CA THR A 397 2.00 32.69 -13.26
C THR A 397 0.94 32.84 -14.35
N TYR A 398 1.11 33.79 -15.28
CA TYR A 398 0.14 34.01 -16.35
C TYR A 398 0.16 32.89 -17.40
N ASP A 399 1.33 32.36 -17.75
CA ASP A 399 1.40 31.19 -18.65
C ASP A 399 0.78 29.96 -17.99
N GLY A 400 1.06 29.76 -16.71
CA GLY A 400 0.54 28.65 -15.91
C GLY A 400 -0.98 28.67 -15.79
N VAL A 401 -1.56 29.83 -15.43
CA VAL A 401 -3.01 30.03 -15.40
C VAL A 401 -3.61 29.80 -16.79
N SER A 402 -3.02 30.38 -17.83
CA SER A 402 -3.53 30.27 -19.21
C SER A 402 -3.54 28.82 -19.71
N LEU A 403 -2.49 28.05 -19.42
CA LEU A 403 -2.42 26.62 -19.76
C LEU A 403 -3.44 25.81 -18.97
N ALA A 404 -3.51 25.98 -17.65
CA ALA A 404 -4.46 25.25 -16.81
C ALA A 404 -5.92 25.54 -17.23
N TRP A 405 -6.22 26.80 -17.53
CA TRP A 405 -7.51 27.23 -18.07
C TRP A 405 -7.81 26.52 -19.40
N SER A 406 -6.93 26.65 -20.38
CA SER A 406 -7.11 26.06 -21.71
C SER A 406 -7.25 24.54 -21.65
N ILE A 407 -6.55 23.87 -20.74
CA ILE A 407 -6.69 22.43 -20.50
C ILE A 407 -8.08 22.11 -19.96
N ALA A 408 -8.60 22.86 -18.99
CA ALA A 408 -9.94 22.64 -18.45
C ALA A 408 -11.02 22.84 -19.54
N GLU A 409 -10.91 23.88 -20.38
CA GLU A 409 -11.80 24.10 -21.52
C GLU A 409 -11.72 22.97 -22.56
N TYR A 410 -10.49 22.53 -22.87
CA TYR A 410 -10.26 21.41 -23.77
C TYR A 410 -10.92 20.13 -23.24
N LEU A 411 -10.76 19.81 -21.96
CA LEU A 411 -11.35 18.62 -21.35
C LEU A 411 -12.89 18.66 -21.34
N GLN A 412 -13.48 19.84 -21.10
CA GLN A 412 -14.93 20.02 -21.06
C GLN A 412 -15.56 19.81 -22.46
N SER A 413 -14.90 20.32 -23.49
CA SER A 413 -15.36 20.28 -24.87
C SER A 413 -14.89 19.03 -25.63
N HIS A 414 -13.97 18.25 -25.06
CA HIS A 414 -13.44 17.05 -25.69
C HIS A 414 -14.56 16.04 -25.98
N PRO A 415 -14.61 15.39 -27.17
CA PRO A 415 -15.63 14.40 -27.50
C PRO A 415 -15.70 13.22 -26.52
N ALA A 416 -14.55 12.86 -25.92
CA ALA A 416 -14.49 11.83 -24.90
C ALA A 416 -15.19 12.24 -23.58
N ALA A 417 -15.29 13.54 -23.28
CA ALA A 417 -15.92 14.05 -22.06
C ALA A 417 -15.48 13.32 -20.77
N PRO A 418 -14.17 13.27 -20.48
CA PRO A 418 -13.65 12.52 -19.34
C PRO A 418 -14.08 13.13 -17.99
N LYS A 419 -14.25 12.28 -16.99
CA LYS A 419 -14.47 12.73 -15.60
C LYS A 419 -13.17 13.29 -15.04
N THR A 420 -13.19 14.49 -14.50
CA THR A 420 -11.96 15.18 -14.09
C THR A 420 -12.08 15.78 -12.69
N LEU A 421 -11.09 15.50 -11.85
CA LEU A 421 -10.82 16.25 -10.64
C LEU A 421 -9.57 17.11 -10.87
N PHE A 422 -9.74 18.43 -10.88
CA PHE A 422 -8.67 19.38 -11.15
C PHE A 422 -8.42 20.22 -9.90
N ALA A 423 -7.43 19.81 -9.09
CA ALA A 423 -6.96 20.63 -7.98
C ALA A 423 -6.02 21.74 -8.47
N THR A 424 -6.30 22.97 -8.06
CA THR A 424 -5.51 24.13 -8.46
C THR A 424 -5.36 25.14 -7.32
N HIS A 425 -4.38 26.02 -7.50
CA HIS A 425 -4.15 27.20 -6.67
C HIS A 425 -4.51 28.49 -7.41
N TYR A 426 -4.85 28.38 -8.70
CA TYR A 426 -5.30 29.50 -9.52
C TYR A 426 -6.79 29.72 -9.27
N HIS A 427 -7.10 30.74 -8.48
CA HIS A 427 -8.48 31.13 -8.17
C HIS A 427 -9.21 31.67 -9.41
N GLU A 428 -8.46 32.12 -10.41
CA GLU A 428 -8.97 32.54 -11.71
C GLU A 428 -9.81 31.45 -12.36
N LEU A 429 -9.44 30.16 -12.22
CA LEU A 429 -10.18 29.04 -12.79
C LEU A 429 -11.61 28.87 -12.21
N ASN A 430 -11.94 29.52 -11.09
CA ASN A 430 -13.30 29.50 -10.55
C ASN A 430 -14.32 30.10 -11.53
N GLU A 431 -13.91 31.05 -12.37
CA GLU A 431 -14.77 31.66 -13.38
C GLU A 431 -15.26 30.67 -14.47
N LEU A 432 -14.65 29.48 -14.56
CA LEU A 432 -15.04 28.47 -15.54
C LEU A 432 -16.42 27.87 -15.27
N GLU A 433 -16.85 27.81 -14.00
CA GLU A 433 -18.19 27.30 -13.65
C GLU A 433 -19.32 28.15 -14.27
N ASP A 434 -19.13 29.47 -14.36
CA ASP A 434 -20.12 30.38 -14.93
C ASP A 434 -20.07 30.39 -16.47
N LYS A 435 -18.95 29.95 -17.07
CA LYS A 435 -18.71 30.02 -18.52
C LYS A 435 -19.00 28.70 -19.24
N LEU A 436 -18.82 27.56 -18.57
CA LEU A 436 -18.86 26.24 -19.19
C LEU A 436 -19.71 25.25 -18.40
N ASP A 437 -20.68 24.65 -19.10
CA ASP A 437 -21.55 23.61 -18.54
C ASP A 437 -20.75 22.37 -18.12
N GLY A 438 -21.14 21.78 -16.99
CA GLY A 438 -20.50 20.56 -16.47
C GLY A 438 -19.23 20.82 -15.63
N ILE A 439 -18.82 22.08 -15.44
CA ILE A 439 -17.74 22.46 -14.51
C ILE A 439 -18.37 22.97 -13.22
N LYS A 440 -17.90 22.46 -12.08
CA LYS A 440 -18.36 22.88 -10.75
C LYS A 440 -17.19 23.16 -9.82
N ASN A 441 -17.25 24.28 -9.10
CA ASN A 441 -16.22 24.64 -8.15
C ASN A 441 -16.48 23.99 -6.79
N TYR A 442 -15.40 23.51 -6.19
CA TYR A 442 -15.39 23.07 -4.80
C TYR A 442 -14.15 23.63 -4.12
N HIS A 443 -14.24 23.78 -2.80
CA HIS A 443 -13.11 24.12 -1.96
C HIS A 443 -13.10 23.28 -0.70
N ILE A 444 -11.97 23.28 -0.01
CA ILE A 444 -11.88 22.67 1.32
C ILE A 444 -12.15 23.74 2.36
N SER A 445 -13.15 23.47 3.21
CA SER A 445 -13.59 24.37 4.28
C SER A 445 -12.51 24.61 5.34
N ILE A 446 -12.51 25.85 5.83
CA ILE A 446 -11.54 26.38 6.78
C ILE A 446 -12.30 27.09 7.88
N ARG A 447 -11.82 26.95 9.13
CA ARG A 447 -12.33 27.72 10.27
C ARG A 447 -11.23 28.55 10.88
N GLU A 448 -11.47 29.84 11.03
CA GLU A 448 -10.58 30.74 11.78
C GLU A 448 -10.99 30.79 13.25
N GLN A 449 -10.05 30.50 14.16
CA GLN A 449 -10.27 30.60 15.59
C GLN A 449 -9.04 31.23 16.25
N ALA A 450 -9.22 32.36 16.93
CA ALA A 450 -8.17 33.05 17.70
C ALA A 450 -6.85 33.25 16.92
N ASN A 451 -6.92 33.79 15.69
CA ASN A 451 -5.78 34.00 14.79
C ASN A 451 -5.07 32.70 14.34
N LYS A 452 -5.72 31.53 14.46
CA LYS A 452 -5.26 30.27 13.89
C LYS A 452 -6.30 29.74 12.91
N ILE A 453 -5.85 29.34 11.73
CA ILE A 453 -6.66 28.60 10.76
C ILE A 453 -6.66 27.12 11.16
N VAL A 454 -7.85 26.52 11.19
CA VAL A 454 -8.07 25.09 11.36
C VAL A 454 -8.67 24.55 10.08
N PHE A 455 -7.98 23.61 9.43
CA PHE A 455 -8.50 22.93 8.25
C PHE A 455 -9.56 21.93 8.67
N LEU A 456 -10.82 22.18 8.29
CA LEU A 456 -11.92 21.26 8.57
C LEU A 456 -11.90 20.04 7.65
N ARG A 457 -11.08 20.04 6.58
CA ARG A 457 -10.89 18.94 5.62
C ARG A 457 -12.22 18.45 4.97
N LYS A 458 -13.29 19.24 5.04
CA LYS A 458 -14.59 18.96 4.42
C LYS A 458 -14.69 19.70 3.09
N LEU A 459 -15.04 18.96 2.04
CA LEU A 459 -15.28 19.46 0.70
C LEU A 459 -16.65 20.15 0.65
N GLU A 460 -16.66 21.42 0.24
CA GLU A 460 -17.85 22.25 0.13
C GLU A 460 -17.94 22.89 -1.27
N PRO A 461 -19.16 23.10 -1.81
CA PRO A 461 -19.35 23.72 -3.11
C PRO A 461 -18.90 25.19 -3.10
N GLY A 462 -18.55 25.70 -4.28
CA GLY A 462 -18.06 27.06 -4.49
C GLY A 462 -16.53 27.15 -4.51
N GLY A 463 -16.01 28.22 -5.11
CA GLY A 463 -14.59 28.53 -5.16
C GLY A 463 -14.10 29.26 -3.91
N SER A 464 -12.83 29.08 -3.55
CA SER A 464 -12.18 29.91 -2.53
C SER A 464 -11.86 31.29 -3.11
N GLU A 465 -12.27 32.38 -2.48
CA GLU A 465 -11.94 33.76 -2.91
C GLU A 465 -10.60 34.28 -2.39
N HIS A 466 -10.04 33.67 -1.34
CA HIS A 466 -8.82 34.17 -0.70
C HIS A 466 -7.66 33.16 -0.71
N SER A 467 -6.45 33.69 -0.95
CA SER A 467 -5.20 32.95 -0.82
C SER A 467 -4.71 33.00 0.63
N PHE A 468 -4.70 31.85 1.32
CA PHE A 468 -4.26 31.77 2.72
C PHE A 468 -2.74 31.64 2.90
N GLY A 469 -1.93 31.97 1.87
CA GLY A 469 -0.48 31.76 1.89
C GLY A 469 0.23 32.48 3.04
N ILE A 470 -0.14 33.73 3.31
CA ILE A 470 0.43 34.53 4.41
C ILE A 470 0.06 33.93 5.78
N HIS A 471 -1.16 33.42 5.93
CA HIS A 471 -1.60 32.77 7.17
C HIS A 471 -0.91 31.42 7.39
N VAL A 472 -0.65 30.64 6.34
CA VAL A 472 0.16 29.41 6.43
C VAL A 472 1.60 29.75 6.83
N ALA A 473 2.18 30.81 6.27
CA ALA A 473 3.48 31.34 6.68
C ALA A 473 3.50 31.75 8.17
N GLN A 474 2.41 32.32 8.69
CA GLN A 474 2.26 32.63 10.11
C GLN A 474 2.31 31.37 10.99
N MET A 475 1.64 30.28 10.58
CA MET A 475 1.71 29.00 11.28
C MET A 475 3.11 28.39 11.25
N ALA A 476 3.82 28.55 10.14
CA ALA A 476 5.20 28.09 9.99
C ALA A 476 6.19 28.88 10.86
N GLY A 477 5.74 29.94 11.55
CA GLY A 477 6.57 30.74 12.45
C GLY A 477 7.36 31.84 11.76
N ILE A 478 6.94 32.27 10.56
CA ILE A 478 7.58 33.39 9.88
C ILE A 478 7.42 34.68 10.71
N PRO A 479 8.48 35.50 10.90
CA PRO A 479 8.41 36.69 11.75
C PRO A 479 7.31 37.68 11.33
N ASN A 480 6.58 38.24 12.31
CA ASN A 480 5.47 39.18 12.08
C ASN A 480 5.85 40.36 11.18
N LYS A 481 7.09 40.86 11.25
CA LYS A 481 7.55 41.96 10.38
C LYS A 481 7.53 41.57 8.89
N VAL A 482 7.86 40.32 8.57
CA VAL A 482 7.81 39.78 7.20
C VAL A 482 6.36 39.59 6.76
N LEU A 483 5.51 39.06 7.65
CA LEU A 483 4.08 38.85 7.36
C LEU A 483 3.35 40.18 7.06
N LEU A 484 3.55 41.19 7.90
CA LEU A 484 2.98 42.53 7.70
C LEU A 484 3.40 43.11 6.35
N ARG A 485 4.69 43.01 6.02
CA ARG A 485 5.20 43.49 4.73
C ARG A 485 4.63 42.69 3.54
N ALA A 486 4.50 41.37 3.68
CA ALA A 486 3.89 40.53 2.65
C ALA A 486 2.42 40.89 2.44
N SER A 487 1.66 41.19 3.50
CA SER A 487 0.27 41.64 3.41
C SER A 487 0.12 42.99 2.71
N GLU A 488 1.00 43.95 3.00
CA GLU A 488 1.03 45.24 2.28
C GLU A 488 1.27 45.05 0.77
N ILE A 489 2.23 44.19 0.41
CA ILE A 489 2.55 43.89 -1.00
C ILE A 489 1.36 43.19 -1.67
N LEU A 490 0.76 42.19 -1.02
CA LEU A 490 -0.41 41.49 -1.56
C LEU A 490 -1.56 42.46 -1.85
N HIS A 491 -1.86 43.37 -0.91
CA HIS A 491 -2.91 44.37 -1.09
C HIS A 491 -2.62 45.30 -2.29
N SER A 492 -1.36 45.72 -2.49
CA SER A 492 -1.00 46.51 -3.68
C SER A 492 -1.25 45.74 -4.98
N LEU A 493 -0.83 44.48 -5.07
CA LEU A 493 -1.02 43.63 -6.25
C LEU A 493 -2.49 43.34 -6.55
N GLU A 494 -3.32 43.13 -5.53
CA GLU A 494 -4.77 42.94 -5.68
C GLU A 494 -5.47 44.22 -6.15
N SER A 495 -5.05 45.38 -5.62
CA SER A 495 -5.61 46.68 -6.03
C SER A 495 -5.25 47.04 -7.48
N GLU A 496 -4.03 46.73 -7.91
CA GLU A 496 -3.61 46.88 -9.31
C GLU A 496 -4.40 45.94 -10.23
N ARG A 497 -4.59 44.67 -9.83
CA ARG A 497 -5.41 43.70 -10.57
C ARG A 497 -6.87 44.16 -10.72
N ALA A 498 -7.48 44.69 -9.66
CA ALA A 498 -8.84 45.21 -9.70
C ALA A 498 -9.00 46.41 -10.65
N SER A 499 -7.96 47.26 -10.75
CA SER A 499 -7.96 48.41 -11.65
C SER A 499 -7.78 48.06 -13.14
N ILE A 500 -7.09 46.95 -13.44
CA ILE A 500 -6.84 46.48 -14.81
C ILE A 500 -8.01 45.63 -15.36
N SER A 501 -8.74 44.93 -14.48
CA SER A 501 -9.76 43.95 -14.87
C SER A 501 -11.16 44.53 -15.14
N GLY A 502 -11.36 45.86 -15.12
CA GLY A 502 -12.62 46.49 -15.57
C GLY A 502 -13.90 45.94 -14.94
N ARG A 503 -13.90 45.60 -13.64
CA ARG A 503 -15.09 45.09 -12.94
C ARG A 503 -16.09 46.23 -12.65
N GLU A 504 -17.02 46.45 -13.59
CA GLU A 504 -18.35 46.98 -13.28
C GLU A 504 -19.41 45.93 -13.67
N THR A 505 -20.51 45.86 -12.90
CA THR A 505 -21.71 44.99 -13.01
C THR A 505 -21.59 43.63 -12.28
N LEU A 506 -22.51 43.16 -11.41
CA LEU A 506 -23.84 43.57 -10.95
C LEU A 506 -24.00 43.30 -9.43
N LYS A 507 -24.39 44.31 -8.64
CA LYS A 507 -24.95 44.12 -7.29
C LYS A 507 -26.47 44.04 -7.41
N ASN A 508 -27.04 42.83 -7.41
CA ASN A 508 -28.45 42.63 -7.13
C ASN A 508 -28.72 41.23 -6.57
N THR A 509 -28.29 41.00 -5.33
CA THR A 509 -28.93 40.03 -4.44
C THR A 509 -28.61 40.43 -3.00
N LYS A 510 -29.69 40.58 -2.21
CA LYS A 510 -29.65 41.05 -0.82
C LYS A 510 -28.83 40.10 0.07
N PRO A 511 -27.85 40.58 0.85
CA PRO A 511 -27.32 39.86 1.99
C PRO A 511 -28.12 40.22 3.24
N SER A 512 -28.60 39.18 3.91
CA SER A 512 -29.11 39.22 5.28
C SER A 512 -28.05 39.72 6.25
N GLU A 513 -28.50 40.61 7.13
CA GLU A 513 -27.75 41.30 8.18
C GLU A 513 -26.99 40.34 9.10
N VAL A 514 -25.74 40.69 9.44
CA VAL A 514 -25.16 40.74 10.80
C VAL A 514 -23.65 41.02 10.67
N PHE A 515 -23.27 42.25 11.04
CA PHE A 515 -21.92 42.75 11.38
C PHE A 515 -20.83 42.85 10.29
N GLN A 516 -20.91 43.91 9.47
CA GLN A 516 -19.73 44.70 9.09
C GLN A 516 -20.08 46.20 9.20
N LEU A 517 -19.69 46.80 10.33
CA LEU A 517 -19.65 48.26 10.49
C LEU A 517 -18.36 48.80 9.87
N ASN A 518 -18.51 49.84 9.05
CA ASN A 518 -17.50 50.78 8.53
C ASN A 518 -16.58 50.34 7.38
N MET A 519 -17.14 49.99 6.21
CA MET A 519 -16.35 50.01 4.95
C MET A 519 -17.17 50.37 3.70
N PHE A 520 -17.93 51.46 3.75
CA PHE A 520 -18.34 52.19 2.54
C PHE A 520 -18.27 53.68 2.83
N GLN A 521 -17.09 54.28 2.71
CA GLN A 521 -17.00 55.73 2.53
C GLN A 521 -17.09 56.01 1.03
N THR A 522 -18.29 56.44 0.61
CA THR A 522 -18.44 57.38 -0.49
C THR A 522 -17.43 58.52 -0.24
N GLU A 523 -16.60 58.87 -1.23
CA GLU A 523 -15.68 60.01 -1.12
C GLU A 523 -16.41 61.21 -0.49
N ASP A 524 -15.94 61.70 0.66
CA ASP A 524 -16.59 62.81 1.37
C ASP A 524 -16.74 63.99 0.39
N PRO A 525 -17.97 64.49 0.14
CA PRO A 525 -18.22 65.57 -0.81
C PRO A 525 -17.34 66.81 -0.59
N ARG A 526 -16.82 66.99 0.63
CA ARG A 526 -15.86 68.05 0.99
C ARG A 526 -14.50 67.85 0.34
N ILE A 527 -13.99 66.63 0.30
CA ILE A 527 -12.72 66.29 -0.33
C ILE A 527 -12.80 66.48 -1.84
N LYS A 528 -13.96 66.18 -2.47
CA LYS A 528 -14.19 66.48 -3.89
C LYS A 528 -14.10 67.97 -4.19
N LYS A 529 -14.75 68.81 -3.40
CA LYS A 529 -14.71 70.28 -3.59
C LYS A 529 -13.31 70.86 -3.42
N VAL A 530 -12.58 70.43 -2.39
CA VAL A 530 -11.17 70.85 -2.17
C VAL A 530 -10.29 70.44 -3.35
N ARG A 531 -10.49 69.23 -3.89
CA ARG A 531 -9.72 68.71 -5.02
C ARG A 531 -10.01 69.48 -6.32
N GLU A 532 -11.23 69.93 -6.54
CA GLU A 532 -11.58 70.80 -7.69
C GLU A 532 -10.96 72.19 -7.57
N VAL A 533 -11.01 72.81 -6.40
CA VAL A 533 -10.41 74.14 -6.18
C VAL A 533 -8.89 74.09 -6.40
N LEU A 534 -8.22 73.05 -5.91
CA LEU A 534 -6.78 72.87 -6.15
C LEU A 534 -6.43 72.65 -7.63
N LYS A 535 -7.25 71.90 -8.37
CA LYS A 535 -7.04 71.69 -9.82
C LYS A 535 -7.19 72.96 -10.64
N ASN A 536 -8.11 73.84 -10.25
CA ASN A 536 -8.45 75.05 -11.00
C ASN A 536 -7.62 76.27 -10.57
N THR A 537 -6.70 76.12 -9.62
CA THR A 537 -5.88 77.22 -9.11
C THR A 537 -4.50 77.21 -9.78
N ASP A 538 -4.19 78.24 -10.56
CA ASP A 538 -2.87 78.42 -11.16
C ASP A 538 -1.91 79.07 -10.14
N ILE A 539 -0.98 78.25 -9.64
CA ILE A 539 -0.03 78.61 -8.58
C ILE A 539 0.93 79.71 -9.05
N ASN A 540 1.23 79.80 -10.35
CA ASN A 540 2.20 80.75 -10.89
C ASN A 540 1.61 82.14 -11.14
N ALA A 541 0.28 82.27 -11.08
CA ALA A 541 -0.44 83.51 -11.36
C ALA A 541 -1.00 84.20 -10.10
N ILE A 542 -0.72 83.65 -8.91
CA ILE A 542 -1.31 84.10 -7.63
C ILE A 542 -0.25 84.81 -6.78
N SER A 543 -0.64 85.93 -6.16
CA SER A 543 0.24 86.65 -5.23
C SER A 543 0.40 85.88 -3.92
N PRO A 544 1.53 86.02 -3.18
CA PRO A 544 1.74 85.31 -1.92
C PRO A 544 0.63 85.51 -0.88
N ILE A 545 -0.03 86.67 -0.88
CA ILE A 545 -1.14 86.99 0.02
C ILE A 545 -2.41 86.23 -0.40
N ASP A 546 -2.69 86.18 -1.70
CA ASP A 546 -3.84 85.46 -2.24
C ASP A 546 -3.71 83.95 -2.05
N ALA A 547 -2.49 83.41 -2.13
CA ALA A 547 -2.22 82.00 -1.84
C ALA A 547 -2.52 81.62 -0.39
N LEU A 548 -2.14 82.49 0.56
CA LEU A 548 -2.45 82.31 1.99
C LEU A 548 -3.96 82.40 2.26
N LEU A 549 -4.66 83.33 1.62
CA LEU A 549 -6.12 83.45 1.72
C LEU A 549 -6.83 82.22 1.15
N LYS A 550 -6.37 81.70 0.00
CA LYS A 550 -6.90 80.47 -0.62
C LYS A 550 -6.68 79.25 0.28
N LEU A 551 -5.51 79.14 0.90
CA LEU A 551 -5.21 78.08 1.87
C LEU A 551 -6.12 78.15 3.11
N GLN A 552 -6.40 79.36 3.59
CA GLN A 552 -7.32 79.56 4.70
C GLN A 552 -8.76 79.20 4.34
N GLU A 553 -9.19 79.50 3.11
CA GLU A 553 -10.49 79.08 2.56
C GLU A 553 -10.62 77.54 2.51
N LEU A 554 -9.61 76.84 1.98
CA LEU A 554 -9.58 75.37 1.93
C LEU A 554 -9.60 74.75 3.33
N LYS A 555 -8.88 75.35 4.29
CA LYS A 555 -8.88 74.90 5.70
C LYS A 555 -10.26 75.07 6.34
N ASN A 556 -10.96 76.17 6.05
CA ASN A 556 -12.32 76.40 6.54
C ASN A 556 -13.33 75.41 5.94
N GLN A 557 -13.18 75.04 4.66
CA GLN A 557 -14.05 74.04 4.00
C GLN A 557 -13.87 72.62 4.56
N LEU A 558 -12.69 72.30 5.09
CA LEU A 558 -12.42 71.03 5.78
C LEU A 558 -12.88 71.03 7.23
N ASN A 559 -12.90 72.21 7.89
CA ASN A 559 -13.17 72.34 9.33
C ASN A 559 -14.59 72.80 9.68
N GLN A 560 -15.49 73.04 8.71
CA GLN A 560 -16.89 73.32 9.03
C GLN A 560 -17.57 72.03 9.56
N ASN A 561 -17.76 72.03 10.88
CA ASN A 561 -18.27 71.00 11.80
C ASN A 561 -17.20 70.15 12.53
N GLU A 562 -16.40 70.80 13.38
CA GLU A 562 -16.32 70.33 14.78
C GLU A 562 -17.52 70.86 15.57
#